data_AF-A0A9W9U5J4-F1
#
_entry.id   AF-A0A9W9U5J4-F1
#
_cell.length_a   1.000
_cell.length_b   1.000
_cell.length_c   1.000
_cell.angle_alpha   90.00
_cell.angle_beta   90.00
_cell.angle_gamma   90.00
#
_symmetry.space_group_name_H-M   'P 1'
#
loop_
_entity.id
_entity.type
_entity.pdbx_description
1 polymer ?
#
loop_
_entity_poly.entity_id
_entity_poly.type
_entity_poly.pdbx_seq_one_letter_code
_entity_poly.pdbx_strand_id
1 'polypeptide(L)'
;MSLFVSGRIKLCFALVILADRSKGLRDVRRLKGVEQTHLGSWGALGPIVSALPASQFSSRAVLGDPNTDLFCQHPVGFEKEATGPILRERSISASFLGLILNPVTAYQLLYRTTAINGSAIATLTTIFKPLIAKTDRFISFQMAYDSSALPLGTPQTDLISSVEMLVVEAYLVLGYIVSSPEYEGPDAAFGAGRLKGMGTLDSIRAVSKYYERLVLDSYNPMAVGVKYSGGALATGWAASLQPSYAPEINIKGWVQGGTSANLTGTVLFIDNTAFSEFFLTAMAGLTKPSAYGAELTDFINSILTPEGREKANFAAENCAVKDLLSFHEISLFSTD
;
A
#
# COMPACT_ATOMS: atom_id res chain seq x y z
N MET A 1 -39.18 -14.99 -6.44
CA MET A 1 -40.21 -13.98 -6.76
C MET A 1 -39.84 -12.72 -5.99
N SER A 2 -39.60 -11.63 -6.72
CA SER A 2 -38.97 -10.39 -6.26
C SER A 2 -39.59 -9.74 -5.03
N LEU A 3 -38.75 -9.10 -4.21
CA LEU A 3 -39.12 -7.82 -3.60
C LEU A 3 -37.95 -6.84 -3.66
N PHE A 4 -38.23 -5.73 -4.32
CA PHE A 4 -37.44 -4.51 -4.42
C PHE A 4 -37.13 -3.92 -3.04
N VAL A 5 -35.87 -3.60 -2.77
CA VAL A 5 -35.52 -2.46 -1.92
C VAL A 5 -34.66 -1.52 -2.74
N SER A 6 -35.32 -0.44 -3.16
CA SER A 6 -34.74 0.74 -3.79
C SER A 6 -34.06 1.58 -2.69
N GLY A 7 -32.73 1.68 -2.75
CA GLY A 7 -31.94 2.57 -1.90
C GLY A 7 -30.63 2.86 -2.61
N ARG A 8 -30.51 4.06 -3.17
CA ARG A 8 -29.43 4.51 -4.07
C ARG A 8 -28.03 4.39 -3.44
N ILE A 9 -27.34 3.28 -3.65
CA ILE A 9 -25.89 3.21 -3.56
C ILE A 9 -25.35 3.80 -4.86
N LYS A 10 -25.11 5.12 -4.86
CA LYS A 10 -24.35 5.75 -5.95
C LYS A 10 -22.91 5.27 -5.81
N LEU A 11 -22.55 4.34 -6.70
CA LEU A 11 -21.18 3.98 -7.05
C LEU A 11 -20.49 5.22 -7.65
N CYS A 12 -20.08 6.17 -6.81
CA CYS A 12 -19.25 7.30 -7.17
C CYS A 12 -17.83 7.03 -6.66
N PHE A 13 -17.18 6.02 -7.22
CA PHE A 13 -15.75 5.79 -7.03
C PHE A 13 -15.08 5.82 -8.41
N ALA A 14 -13.92 6.48 -8.49
CA ALA A 14 -13.06 6.73 -9.66
C ALA A 14 -13.37 7.92 -10.60
N LEU A 15 -14.61 8.44 -10.72
CA LEU A 15 -14.90 9.44 -11.76
C LEU A 15 -14.55 10.91 -11.41
N VAL A 16 -14.35 11.25 -10.13
CA VAL A 16 -14.18 12.66 -9.71
C VAL A 16 -12.80 13.24 -10.10
N ILE A 17 -11.79 12.41 -10.34
CA ILE A 17 -10.43 12.88 -10.70
C ILE A 17 -10.26 13.07 -12.22
N LEU A 18 -11.13 12.50 -13.06
CA LEU A 18 -11.03 12.57 -14.52
C LEU A 18 -11.95 13.62 -15.18
N ALA A 19 -12.82 14.29 -14.41
CA ALA A 19 -13.84 15.18 -14.96
C ALA A 19 -13.39 16.63 -15.24
N ASP A 20 -12.13 17.01 -14.95
CA ASP A 20 -11.66 18.41 -15.08
C ASP A 20 -10.73 18.69 -16.29
N ARG A 21 -10.83 17.90 -17.38
CA ARG A 21 -10.13 18.19 -18.64
C ARG A 21 -10.94 17.90 -19.92
N SER A 22 -12.24 18.14 -19.91
CA SER A 22 -13.07 18.03 -21.13
C SER A 22 -13.20 19.31 -21.95
N LYS A 23 -12.44 20.38 -21.64
CA LYS A 23 -12.42 21.59 -22.45
C LYS A 23 -11.06 21.86 -23.07
N GLY A 24 -10.92 21.41 -24.31
CA GLY A 24 -9.94 21.93 -25.25
C GLY A 24 -9.04 20.85 -25.81
N LEU A 25 -9.42 20.31 -26.96
CA LEU A 25 -8.52 19.93 -28.08
C LEU A 25 -9.41 19.44 -29.24
N ARG A 26 -9.84 20.40 -30.07
CA ARG A 26 -10.32 20.16 -31.43
C ARG A 26 -9.17 20.51 -32.35
N ASP A 27 -8.53 19.51 -32.96
CA ASP A 27 -8.19 19.49 -34.39
C ASP A 27 -7.37 18.23 -34.70
N VAL A 28 -7.97 17.32 -35.48
CA VAL A 28 -7.29 16.20 -36.13
C VAL A 28 -7.37 16.47 -37.63
N ARG A 29 -6.25 16.81 -38.24
CA ARG A 29 -6.08 16.79 -39.70
C ARG A 29 -4.79 16.08 -40.10
N ARG A 30 -4.98 14.83 -40.53
CA ARG A 30 -4.64 14.32 -41.87
C ARG A 30 -3.26 14.68 -42.41
N LEU A 31 -2.35 13.70 -42.44
CA LEU A 31 -1.35 13.58 -43.52
C LEU A 31 -1.30 12.13 -44.01
N LYS A 32 -1.69 11.94 -45.26
CA LYS A 32 -1.38 10.79 -46.12
C LYS A 32 -0.06 11.12 -46.84
N GLY A 33 0.77 10.11 -47.10
CA GLY A 33 1.92 10.26 -48.00
C GLY A 33 2.77 8.99 -48.02
N VAL A 34 2.50 8.14 -49.00
CA VAL A 34 3.32 6.99 -49.41
C VAL A 34 4.38 7.52 -50.38
N GLU A 35 5.64 7.10 -50.23
CA GLU A 35 6.54 7.01 -51.38
C GLU A 35 7.55 5.87 -51.19
N GLN A 36 7.52 4.94 -52.15
CA GLN A 36 8.52 3.89 -52.37
C GLN A 36 9.56 4.45 -53.34
N THR A 37 10.85 4.22 -53.07
CA THR A 37 11.85 4.13 -54.16
C THR A 37 13.03 3.22 -53.80
N HIS A 38 13.11 2.17 -54.61
CA HIS A 38 14.27 1.55 -55.25
C HIS A 38 15.26 0.62 -54.52
N LEU A 39 15.45 -0.47 -55.27
CA LEU A 39 16.22 -1.70 -55.11
C LEU A 39 17.69 -1.47 -55.51
N GLY A 40 18.65 -2.05 -54.76
CA GLY A 40 20.07 -2.02 -55.12
C GLY A 40 20.91 -3.08 -54.40
N SER A 41 21.03 -4.25 -55.04
CA SER A 41 22.17 -5.20 -55.07
C SER A 41 22.99 -5.53 -53.81
N TRP A 42 22.76 -6.77 -53.34
CA TRP A 42 23.62 -7.82 -52.80
C TRP A 42 25.13 -7.54 -52.62
N GLY A 43 25.61 -7.68 -51.38
CA GLY A 43 27.00 -7.85 -50.97
C GLY A 43 27.07 -8.72 -49.70
N ALA A 44 28.05 -9.62 -49.65
CA ALA A 44 28.06 -10.85 -48.86
C ALA A 44 28.09 -10.72 -47.33
N LEU A 45 27.56 -11.76 -46.68
CA LEU A 45 27.48 -12.01 -45.24
C LEU A 45 28.85 -12.24 -44.57
N GLY A 46 29.06 -11.63 -43.41
CA GLY A 46 29.95 -12.12 -42.37
C GLY A 46 29.30 -11.86 -41.00
N PRO A 47 29.09 -12.86 -40.13
CA PRO A 47 28.46 -12.63 -38.83
C PRO A 47 29.51 -12.04 -37.89
N ILE A 48 29.47 -10.72 -37.68
CA ILE A 48 30.07 -10.11 -36.49
C ILE A 48 29.13 -10.45 -35.33
N VAL A 49 29.47 -11.49 -34.59
CA VAL A 49 28.85 -11.78 -33.29
C VAL A 49 29.24 -10.65 -32.35
N SER A 50 28.40 -9.62 -32.31
CA SER A 50 28.44 -8.62 -31.25
C SER A 50 27.89 -9.30 -30.01
N ALA A 51 28.77 -9.63 -29.05
CA ALA A 51 28.36 -10.09 -27.74
C ALA A 51 27.64 -8.93 -27.04
N LEU A 52 26.32 -8.86 -27.21
CA LEU A 52 25.46 -8.11 -26.31
C LEU A 52 25.65 -8.71 -24.91
N PRO A 53 25.95 -7.91 -23.87
CA PRO A 53 25.98 -8.44 -22.52
C PRO A 53 24.61 -9.07 -22.25
N ALA A 54 24.62 -10.34 -21.87
CA ALA A 54 23.42 -11.04 -21.46
C ALA A 54 22.75 -10.18 -20.38
N SER A 55 21.60 -9.60 -20.73
CA SER A 55 20.70 -9.01 -19.75
C SER A 55 20.44 -10.11 -18.72
N GLN A 56 20.95 -9.92 -17.50
CA GLN A 56 20.60 -10.77 -16.38
C GLN A 56 19.07 -10.75 -16.30
N PHE A 57 18.43 -11.83 -16.75
CA PHE A 57 17.04 -12.10 -16.44
C PHE A 57 17.00 -12.29 -14.93
N SER A 58 16.81 -11.19 -14.20
CA SER A 58 16.48 -11.25 -12.78
C SER A 58 15.18 -12.05 -12.69
N SER A 59 15.26 -13.25 -12.12
CA SER A 59 14.08 -14.06 -11.87
C SER A 59 13.15 -13.24 -10.99
N ARG A 60 12.01 -12.79 -11.54
CA ARG A 60 10.98 -12.14 -10.74
C ARG A 60 10.47 -13.14 -9.73
N ALA A 61 10.56 -12.82 -8.44
CA ALA A 61 10.06 -13.69 -7.39
C ALA A 61 8.54 -13.77 -7.51
N VAL A 62 8.01 -14.99 -7.45
CA VAL A 62 6.61 -15.24 -7.09
C VAL A 62 6.55 -15.14 -5.57
N LEU A 63 5.62 -14.36 -5.04
CA LEU A 63 5.46 -14.19 -3.59
C LEU A 63 5.19 -15.56 -2.97
N GLY A 64 6.03 -15.97 -2.02
CA GLY A 64 5.88 -17.21 -1.26
C GLY A 64 4.86 -17.07 -0.13
N ASP A 65 4.67 -18.13 0.67
CA ASP A 65 3.89 -18.03 1.89
C ASP A 65 4.55 -17.00 2.84
N PRO A 66 3.86 -15.90 3.17
CA PRO A 66 4.36 -14.83 4.03
C PRO A 66 4.94 -15.30 5.36
N ASN A 67 4.42 -16.41 5.93
CA ASN A 67 4.90 -16.95 7.21
C ASN A 67 6.26 -17.65 7.10
N THR A 68 6.62 -18.09 5.89
CA THR A 68 7.88 -18.83 5.63
C THR A 68 8.83 -18.06 4.73
N ASP A 69 8.40 -16.89 4.23
CA ASP A 69 9.19 -16.05 3.35
C ASP A 69 10.34 -15.42 4.13
N LEU A 70 11.54 -15.98 3.93
CA LEU A 70 12.77 -15.47 4.53
C LEU A 70 13.01 -14.00 4.18
N PHE A 71 12.44 -13.48 3.09
CA PHE A 71 12.55 -12.06 2.72
C PHE A 71 11.94 -11.14 3.78
N CYS A 72 10.86 -11.56 4.45
CA CYS A 72 10.17 -10.78 5.47
C CYS A 72 10.87 -10.81 6.83
N GLN A 73 11.86 -11.69 7.02
CA GLN A 73 12.64 -11.75 8.25
C GLN A 73 13.76 -10.69 8.24
N HIS A 74 13.83 -9.91 9.31
CA HIS A 74 14.88 -8.90 9.47
C HIS A 74 16.27 -9.54 9.66
N PRO A 75 17.34 -8.98 9.07
CA PRO A 75 18.70 -9.46 9.30
C PRO A 75 19.17 -9.16 10.73
N VAL A 76 20.15 -9.93 11.22
CA VAL A 76 20.75 -9.70 12.55
C VAL A 76 21.43 -8.32 12.58
N GLY A 77 21.16 -7.53 13.63
CA GLY A 77 21.80 -6.23 13.85
C GLY A 77 21.12 -5.06 13.14
N PHE A 78 19.98 -5.28 12.47
CA PHE A 78 19.19 -4.22 11.82
C PHE A 78 18.75 -3.11 12.79
N GLU A 79 18.72 -3.39 14.09
CA GLU A 79 18.34 -2.46 15.15
C GLU A 79 19.33 -1.29 15.29
N LYS A 80 20.58 -1.46 14.82
CA LYS A 80 21.62 -0.42 14.84
C LYS A 80 21.55 0.51 13.64
N GLU A 81 20.76 0.18 12.64
CA GLU A 81 20.60 0.99 11.44
C GLU A 81 19.73 2.23 11.72
N ALA A 82 19.98 3.33 11.00
CA ALA A 82 19.09 4.50 11.02
C ALA A 82 17.66 4.12 10.56
N THR A 83 16.67 5.01 10.66
CA THR A 83 15.32 4.76 10.11
C THR A 83 15.28 4.97 8.59
N GLY A 84 14.60 4.08 7.86
CA GLY A 84 14.49 4.10 6.40
C GLY A 84 15.61 3.47 5.54
N PRO A 85 16.74 2.92 6.02
CA PRO A 85 17.60 2.04 5.23
C PRO A 85 16.86 0.82 4.69
N ILE A 86 17.25 0.43 3.48
CA ILE A 86 16.80 -0.78 2.81
C ILE A 86 17.63 -1.93 3.37
N LEU A 87 16.96 -2.89 4.00
CA LEU A 87 17.54 -4.10 4.57
C LEU A 87 17.66 -5.19 3.51
N ARG A 88 16.65 -5.31 2.63
CA ARG A 88 16.62 -6.25 1.50
C ARG A 88 15.77 -5.69 0.37
N GLU A 89 16.06 -6.16 -0.85
CA GLU A 89 15.26 -5.86 -2.04
C GLU A 89 14.98 -7.11 -2.85
N ARG A 90 13.83 -7.15 -3.52
CA ARG A 90 13.54 -8.16 -4.55
C ARG A 90 12.69 -7.56 -5.67
N SER A 91 12.85 -8.11 -6.88
CA SER A 91 11.93 -7.84 -7.99
C SER A 91 10.77 -8.84 -7.92
N ILE A 92 9.55 -8.36 -8.07
CA ILE A 92 8.33 -9.19 -8.03
C ILE A 92 7.53 -9.05 -9.32
N SER A 93 6.69 -10.04 -9.60
CA SER A 93 5.65 -9.94 -10.61
C SER A 93 4.37 -9.45 -9.95
N ALA A 94 3.97 -8.21 -10.23
CA ALA A 94 2.67 -7.71 -9.80
C ALA A 94 1.55 -8.44 -10.56
N SER A 95 0.44 -8.71 -9.89
CA SER A 95 -0.74 -9.31 -10.51
C SER A 95 -2.02 -8.63 -10.01
N PHE A 96 -3.01 -8.56 -10.89
CA PHE A 96 -4.36 -8.13 -10.57
C PHE A 96 -5.19 -9.35 -10.17
N LEU A 97 -5.94 -9.25 -9.06
CA LEU A 97 -6.67 -10.35 -8.42
C LEU A 97 -5.80 -11.59 -8.09
N GLY A 98 -4.47 -11.46 -8.11
CA GLY A 98 -3.57 -12.63 -8.05
C GLY A 98 -3.53 -13.46 -9.34
N LEU A 99 -4.31 -13.11 -10.37
CA LEU A 99 -4.58 -13.95 -11.53
C LEU A 99 -4.02 -13.37 -12.84
N ILE A 100 -4.08 -12.06 -13.01
CA ILE A 100 -3.69 -11.39 -14.25
C ILE A 100 -2.35 -10.71 -14.03
N LEU A 101 -1.28 -11.22 -14.66
CA LEU A 101 0.03 -10.60 -14.59
C LEU A 101 -0.04 -9.16 -15.11
N ASN A 102 0.43 -8.24 -14.27
CA ASN A 102 0.56 -6.85 -14.62
C ASN A 102 1.98 -6.62 -15.19
N PRO A 103 2.13 -6.14 -16.43
CA PRO A 103 3.43 -5.96 -17.06
C PRO A 103 4.27 -4.80 -16.46
N VAL A 104 3.83 -4.21 -15.36
CA VAL A 104 4.56 -3.19 -14.60
C VAL A 104 5.77 -3.81 -13.89
N THR A 105 6.88 -3.06 -13.87
CA THR A 105 8.05 -3.45 -13.08
C THR A 105 7.74 -3.17 -11.61
N ALA A 106 7.85 -4.19 -10.77
CA ALA A 106 7.58 -4.06 -9.34
C ALA A 106 8.74 -4.55 -8.48
N TYR A 107 8.98 -3.83 -7.38
CA TYR A 107 10.00 -4.14 -6.38
C TYR A 107 9.37 -4.22 -5.01
N GLN A 108 9.90 -5.08 -4.14
CA GLN A 108 9.64 -5.01 -2.70
C GLN A 108 10.93 -4.66 -1.99
N LEU A 109 10.83 -3.70 -1.07
CA LEU A 109 11.91 -3.30 -0.19
C LEU A 109 11.51 -3.62 1.25
N LEU A 110 12.34 -4.40 1.95
CA LEU A 110 12.29 -4.49 3.40
C LEU A 110 13.10 -3.32 3.95
N TYR A 111 12.48 -2.51 4.80
CA TYR A 111 13.13 -1.33 5.40
C TYR A 111 12.92 -1.30 6.90
N ARG A 112 13.88 -0.69 7.60
CA ARG A 112 13.79 -0.48 9.06
C ARG A 112 12.91 0.73 9.37
N THR A 113 12.00 0.56 10.33
CA THR A 113 11.19 1.63 10.92
C THR A 113 11.15 1.47 12.45
N THR A 114 10.21 2.13 13.12
CA THR A 114 10.17 2.28 14.57
C THR A 114 8.79 1.92 15.11
N ALA A 115 8.76 1.06 16.13
CA ALA A 115 7.55 0.73 16.89
C ALA A 115 7.13 1.90 17.79
N ILE A 116 5.92 1.86 18.34
CA ILE A 116 5.39 2.90 19.24
C ILE A 116 6.29 3.14 20.46
N ASN A 117 6.86 2.07 21.02
CA ASN A 117 7.77 2.12 22.16
C ASN A 117 9.20 2.56 21.81
N GLY A 118 9.47 2.89 20.53
CA GLY A 118 10.80 3.30 20.06
C GLY A 118 11.73 2.15 19.63
N SER A 119 11.34 0.89 19.82
CA SER A 119 12.13 -0.24 19.35
C SER A 119 12.20 -0.31 17.83
N ALA A 120 13.28 -0.87 17.30
CA ALA A 120 13.45 -1.05 15.87
C ALA A 120 12.62 -2.24 15.38
N ILE A 121 11.89 -2.03 14.28
CA ILE A 121 11.13 -3.07 13.57
C ILE A 121 11.43 -2.96 12.07
N ALA A 122 11.09 -4.00 11.30
CA ALA A 122 11.19 -3.98 9.85
C ALA A 122 9.80 -4.15 9.23
N THR A 123 9.57 -3.49 8.10
CA THR A 123 8.35 -3.63 7.31
C THR A 123 8.64 -3.50 5.81
N LEU A 124 7.62 -3.72 4.97
CA LEU A 124 7.74 -3.73 3.51
C LEU A 124 7.15 -2.50 2.87
N THR A 125 7.70 -2.15 1.71
CA THR A 125 7.03 -1.30 0.72
C THR A 125 7.12 -1.95 -0.64
N THR A 126 6.01 -1.99 -1.35
CA THR A 126 5.97 -2.41 -2.76
C THR A 126 6.03 -1.17 -3.65
N ILE A 127 6.91 -1.17 -4.64
CA ILE A 127 7.11 -0.06 -5.57
C ILE A 127 6.73 -0.53 -6.96
N PHE A 128 5.85 0.21 -7.61
CA PHE A 128 5.41 0.00 -8.98
C PHE A 128 6.02 1.09 -9.85
N LYS A 129 6.81 0.68 -10.86
CA LYS A 129 7.51 1.57 -11.78
C LYS A 129 6.94 1.40 -13.19
N PRO A 130 6.30 2.44 -13.77
CA PRO A 130 5.82 2.38 -15.14
C PRO A 130 7.00 2.41 -16.13
N LEU A 131 6.77 1.97 -17.36
CA LEU A 131 7.82 1.92 -18.40
C LEU A 131 8.40 3.31 -18.70
N ILE A 132 7.54 4.32 -18.75
CA ILE A 132 7.90 5.73 -18.95
C ILE A 132 7.55 6.47 -17.66
N ALA A 133 8.51 6.51 -16.74
CA ALA A 133 8.35 7.13 -15.44
C ALA A 133 8.71 8.62 -15.45
N LYS A 134 7.97 9.42 -14.69
CA LYS A 134 8.43 10.71 -14.19
C LYS A 134 9.56 10.43 -13.19
N THR A 135 10.66 11.14 -13.34
CA THR A 135 11.91 10.89 -12.62
C THR A 135 12.11 11.86 -11.45
N ASP A 136 11.37 12.97 -11.41
CA ASP A 136 11.52 14.00 -10.39
C ASP A 136 10.56 13.83 -9.19
N ARG A 137 9.59 12.90 -9.29
CA ARG A 137 8.53 12.72 -8.31
C ARG A 137 7.92 11.33 -8.28
N PHE A 138 7.29 10.97 -7.16
CA PHE A 138 6.54 9.74 -7.01
C PHE A 138 5.32 9.90 -6.08
N ILE A 139 4.43 8.90 -6.07
CA ILE A 139 3.25 8.84 -5.20
C ILE A 139 3.48 7.82 -4.10
N SER A 140 3.19 8.18 -2.85
CA SER A 140 3.07 7.23 -1.74
C SER A 140 1.58 6.95 -1.53
N PHE A 141 1.13 5.76 -1.89
CA PHE A 141 -0.26 5.35 -1.87
C PHE A 141 -0.48 4.33 -0.75
N GLN A 142 -1.18 4.72 0.31
CA GLN A 142 -1.35 3.89 1.51
C GLN A 142 -2.50 2.87 1.30
N MET A 143 -2.28 1.73 0.64
CA MET A 143 -3.35 0.72 0.44
C MET A 143 -4.05 0.34 1.75
N ALA A 144 -5.38 0.27 1.74
CA ALA A 144 -6.19 -0.03 2.91
C ALA A 144 -6.52 -1.53 2.92
N TYR A 145 -5.76 -2.29 3.70
CA TYR A 145 -6.02 -3.73 3.89
C TYR A 145 -6.82 -4.04 5.17
N ASP A 146 -6.95 -3.04 6.05
CA ASP A 146 -7.88 -2.98 7.19
C ASP A 146 -8.03 -4.30 7.98
N SER A 147 -6.91 -4.96 8.30
CA SER A 147 -6.88 -6.26 8.98
C SER A 147 -5.70 -6.37 9.93
N SER A 148 -5.89 -7.12 11.02
CA SER A 148 -4.87 -7.41 12.04
C SER A 148 -4.25 -8.80 11.93
N ALA A 149 -4.56 -9.53 10.86
CA ALA A 149 -4.18 -10.93 10.68
C ALA A 149 -3.11 -11.15 9.61
N LEU A 150 -2.90 -10.18 8.73
CA LEU A 150 -2.08 -10.36 7.53
C LEU A 150 -0.59 -10.35 7.90
N PRO A 151 0.15 -11.46 7.69
CA PRO A 151 1.59 -11.42 7.81
C PRO A 151 2.20 -10.51 6.74
N LEU A 152 3.37 -9.96 7.05
CA LEU A 152 4.11 -9.06 6.16
C LEU A 152 4.35 -9.70 4.79
N GLY A 153 4.03 -8.99 3.70
CA GLY A 153 4.23 -9.44 2.32
C GLY A 153 3.11 -10.32 1.76
N THR A 154 1.99 -10.45 2.47
CA THR A 154 0.81 -11.18 1.97
C THR A 154 0.24 -10.53 0.71
N PRO A 155 0.08 -11.30 -0.40
CA PRO A 155 -0.58 -10.79 -1.59
C PRO A 155 -2.00 -10.31 -1.28
N GLN A 156 -2.27 -9.03 -1.54
CA GLN A 156 -3.57 -8.41 -1.33
C GLN A 156 -4.49 -8.69 -2.54
N THR A 157 -5.24 -9.80 -2.48
CA THR A 157 -6.05 -10.31 -3.61
C THR A 157 -7.56 -10.10 -3.45
N ASP A 158 -7.99 -9.51 -2.34
CA ASP A 158 -9.40 -9.24 -2.07
C ASP A 158 -9.96 -8.12 -2.99
N LEU A 159 -11.28 -7.94 -2.93
CA LEU A 159 -11.99 -7.00 -3.80
C LEU A 159 -11.60 -5.53 -3.51
N ILE A 160 -11.39 -5.16 -2.25
CA ILE A 160 -11.03 -3.79 -1.85
C ILE A 160 -9.65 -3.49 -2.44
N SER A 161 -8.67 -4.35 -2.16
CA SER A 161 -7.30 -4.23 -2.69
C SER A 161 -7.26 -4.19 -4.22
N SER A 162 -8.12 -4.97 -4.88
CA SER A 162 -8.23 -4.97 -6.34
C SER A 162 -8.77 -3.65 -6.90
N VAL A 163 -9.77 -3.05 -6.27
CA VAL A 163 -10.28 -1.72 -6.65
C VAL A 163 -9.21 -0.65 -6.42
N GLU A 164 -8.46 -0.73 -5.33
CA GLU A 164 -7.38 0.19 -5.03
C GLU A 164 -6.22 0.07 -6.03
N MET A 165 -5.95 -1.14 -6.51
CA MET A 165 -4.97 -1.37 -7.56
C MET A 165 -5.34 -0.63 -8.85
N LEU A 166 -6.64 -0.47 -9.17
CA LEU A 166 -7.05 0.35 -10.33
C LEU A 166 -6.67 1.83 -10.17
N VAL A 167 -6.66 2.34 -8.94
CA VAL A 167 -6.21 3.71 -8.65
C VAL A 167 -4.69 3.81 -8.80
N VAL A 168 -3.95 2.79 -8.34
CA VAL A 168 -2.50 2.68 -8.58
C VAL A 168 -2.21 2.65 -10.08
N GLU A 169 -2.94 1.87 -10.87
CA GLU A 169 -2.82 1.82 -12.33
C GLU A 169 -3.06 3.19 -12.97
N ALA A 170 -4.05 3.95 -12.51
CA ALA A 170 -4.29 5.29 -13.03
C ALA A 170 -3.06 6.20 -12.84
N TYR A 171 -2.37 6.12 -11.69
CA TYR A 171 -1.12 6.85 -11.47
C TYR A 171 0.02 6.34 -12.35
N LEU A 172 0.13 5.02 -12.54
CA LEU A 172 1.14 4.40 -13.39
C LEU A 172 0.96 4.82 -14.86
N VAL A 173 -0.27 4.85 -15.37
CA VAL A 173 -0.62 5.34 -16.72
C VAL A 173 -0.26 6.82 -16.89
N LEU A 174 -0.40 7.63 -15.83
CA LEU A 174 0.03 9.02 -15.82
C LEU A 174 1.56 9.19 -15.69
N GLY A 175 2.30 8.08 -15.58
CA GLY A 175 3.76 8.03 -15.52
C GLY A 175 4.34 8.19 -14.12
N TYR A 176 3.54 8.15 -13.05
CA TYR A 176 4.08 8.22 -11.70
C TYR A 176 4.63 6.87 -11.24
N ILE A 177 5.80 6.87 -10.60
CA ILE A 177 6.19 5.75 -9.73
C ILE A 177 5.26 5.78 -8.52
N VAL A 178 4.77 4.61 -8.11
CA VAL A 178 3.87 4.48 -6.95
C VAL A 178 4.51 3.54 -5.94
N SER A 179 4.58 3.97 -4.68
CA SER A 179 4.97 3.14 -3.54
C SER A 179 3.74 2.83 -2.67
N SER A 180 3.62 1.59 -2.22
CA SER A 180 2.56 1.12 -1.32
C SER A 180 3.20 0.48 -0.09
N PRO A 181 3.26 1.21 1.04
CA PRO A 181 3.86 0.70 2.27
C PRO A 181 2.91 -0.19 3.08
N GLU A 182 3.46 -1.25 3.69
CA GLU A 182 2.83 -2.01 4.76
C GLU A 182 3.02 -1.25 6.08
N TYR A 183 2.25 -0.17 6.23
CA TYR A 183 2.47 0.84 7.26
C TYR A 183 2.10 0.38 8.68
N GLU A 184 1.42 -0.75 8.87
CA GLU A 184 1.05 -1.26 10.20
C GLU A 184 2.11 -2.19 10.80
N GLY A 185 3.27 -2.31 10.15
CA GLY A 185 4.40 -3.07 10.67
C GLY A 185 4.27 -4.58 10.46
N PRO A 186 5.22 -5.36 11.04
CA PRO A 186 5.35 -6.79 10.78
C PRO A 186 4.23 -7.65 11.38
N ASP A 187 3.46 -7.09 12.32
CA ASP A 187 2.41 -7.76 13.09
C ASP A 187 0.99 -7.25 12.79
N ALA A 188 0.84 -6.45 11.71
CA ALA A 188 -0.42 -5.87 11.25
C ALA A 188 -1.17 -5.14 12.37
N ALA A 189 -0.54 -4.13 12.97
CA ALA A 189 -1.13 -3.36 14.06
C ALA A 189 -2.17 -2.32 13.57
N PHE A 190 -3.31 -2.81 13.08
CA PHE A 190 -4.42 -1.97 12.63
C PHE A 190 -4.87 -1.00 13.73
N GLY A 191 -5.24 0.22 13.33
CA GLY A 191 -5.64 1.30 14.24
C GLY A 191 -4.48 2.08 14.90
N ALA A 192 -3.24 1.59 14.90
CA ALA A 192 -2.10 2.23 15.55
C ALA A 192 -1.55 3.45 14.76
N GLY A 193 -2.24 4.58 14.78
CA GLY A 193 -1.96 5.74 13.94
C GLY A 193 -0.50 6.23 13.87
N ARG A 194 0.17 6.40 15.01
CA ARG A 194 1.59 6.83 15.06
C ARG A 194 2.52 5.83 14.34
N LEU A 195 2.28 4.53 14.50
CA LEU A 195 3.01 3.48 13.80
C LEU A 195 2.80 3.61 12.29
N LYS A 196 1.53 3.77 11.85
CA LYS A 196 1.18 3.98 10.44
C LYS A 196 1.90 5.17 9.82
N GLY A 197 1.99 6.27 10.56
CA GLY A 197 2.68 7.48 10.12
C GLY A 197 4.19 7.28 10.00
N MET A 198 4.84 6.68 11.00
CA MET A 198 6.29 6.40 10.97
C MET A 198 6.65 5.42 9.84
N GLY A 199 5.90 4.33 9.68
CA GLY A 199 6.10 3.37 8.59
C GLY A 199 5.95 4.04 7.22
N THR A 200 4.91 4.86 7.01
CA THR A 200 4.71 5.58 5.75
C THR A 200 5.88 6.53 5.42
N LEU A 201 6.36 7.31 6.40
CA LEU A 201 7.48 8.23 6.20
C LEU A 201 8.80 7.49 5.94
N ASP A 202 9.03 6.38 6.63
CA ASP A 202 10.22 5.56 6.44
C ASP A 202 10.20 4.78 5.10
N SER A 203 9.01 4.45 4.58
CA SER A 203 8.87 3.97 3.20
C SER A 203 9.26 5.04 2.19
N ILE A 204 8.85 6.29 2.38
CA ILE A 204 9.26 7.41 1.51
C ILE A 204 10.79 7.59 1.56
N ARG A 205 11.41 7.45 2.73
CA ARG A 205 12.89 7.41 2.86
C ARG A 205 13.50 6.24 2.08
N ALA A 206 12.93 5.04 2.22
CA ALA A 206 13.42 3.85 1.51
C ALA A 206 13.35 4.03 -0.01
N VAL A 207 12.23 4.54 -0.54
CA VAL A 207 12.06 4.87 -1.97
C VAL A 207 13.10 5.90 -2.42
N SER A 208 13.32 6.95 -1.61
CA SER A 208 14.30 8.01 -1.91
C SER A 208 15.73 7.49 -1.92
N LYS A 209 16.07 6.52 -1.06
CA LYS A 209 17.37 5.83 -1.09
C LYS A 209 17.50 4.87 -2.29
N TYR A 210 16.38 4.39 -2.83
CA TYR A 210 16.34 3.53 -4.01
C TYR A 210 16.36 4.30 -5.35
N TYR A 211 16.70 5.59 -5.33
CA TYR A 211 16.58 6.50 -6.47
C TYR A 211 17.32 6.02 -7.72
N GLU A 212 18.54 5.49 -7.61
CA GLU A 212 19.34 5.03 -8.76
C GLU A 212 18.65 3.88 -9.49
N ARG A 213 18.13 2.90 -8.74
CA ARG A 213 17.39 1.77 -9.33
C ARG A 213 16.09 2.24 -9.98
N LEU A 214 15.42 3.19 -9.35
CA LEU A 214 14.19 3.78 -9.86
C LEU A 214 14.44 4.77 -11.01
N VAL A 215 15.68 5.18 -11.24
CA VAL A 215 16.06 6.22 -12.20
C VAL A 215 15.35 7.54 -11.86
N LEU A 216 15.31 7.87 -10.58
CA LEU A 216 14.84 9.16 -10.08
C LEU A 216 15.98 10.18 -10.17
N ASP A 217 15.66 11.45 -10.43
CA ASP A 217 16.65 12.51 -10.70
C ASP A 217 17.45 12.95 -9.46
N SER A 218 16.99 12.57 -8.27
CA SER A 218 17.53 13.02 -6.99
C SER A 218 17.33 11.97 -5.91
N TYR A 219 18.23 11.96 -4.93
CA TYR A 219 18.10 11.20 -3.68
C TYR A 219 17.01 11.78 -2.75
N ASN A 220 16.41 12.92 -3.09
CA ASN A 220 15.26 13.51 -2.39
C ASN A 220 14.18 13.96 -3.40
N PRO A 221 13.57 13.00 -4.13
CA PRO A 221 12.54 13.27 -5.12
C PRO A 221 11.29 13.86 -4.47
N MET A 222 10.47 14.57 -5.24
CA MET A 222 9.19 15.07 -4.72
C MET A 222 8.23 13.92 -4.43
N ALA A 223 7.57 13.96 -3.27
CA ALA A 223 6.56 12.96 -2.91
C ALA A 223 5.19 13.61 -2.69
N VAL A 224 4.12 12.88 -2.98
CA VAL A 224 2.76 13.20 -2.52
C VAL A 224 2.17 11.95 -1.90
N GLY A 225 1.64 12.05 -0.69
CA GLY A 225 0.90 10.96 -0.05
C GLY A 225 -0.58 11.05 -0.38
N VAL A 226 -1.20 9.94 -0.76
CA VAL A 226 -2.60 9.92 -1.21
C VAL A 226 -3.34 8.71 -0.68
N LYS A 227 -4.50 8.95 -0.05
CA LYS A 227 -5.44 7.88 0.26
C LYS A 227 -6.88 8.29 0.55
N TYR A 228 -7.77 7.30 0.63
CA TYR A 228 -9.14 7.39 1.12
C TYR A 228 -9.42 6.24 2.11
N SER A 229 -10.35 6.41 3.05
CA SER A 229 -10.79 5.39 4.03
C SER A 229 -9.68 4.93 5.00
N GLY A 230 -9.50 3.63 5.24
CA GLY A 230 -8.57 3.10 6.25
C GLY A 230 -7.13 3.57 6.12
N GLY A 231 -6.61 3.69 4.89
CA GLY A 231 -5.28 4.23 4.66
C GLY A 231 -5.20 5.76 4.77
N ALA A 232 -6.32 6.49 4.81
CA ALA A 232 -6.33 7.93 5.10
C ALA A 232 -5.86 8.21 6.53
N LEU A 233 -6.05 7.26 7.45
CA LEU A 233 -5.45 7.32 8.79
C LEU A 233 -3.92 7.33 8.69
N ALA A 234 -3.32 6.45 7.86
CA ALA A 234 -1.88 6.42 7.64
C ALA A 234 -1.38 7.72 7.00
N THR A 235 -2.06 8.21 5.96
CA THR A 235 -1.75 9.49 5.31
C THR A 235 -1.81 10.67 6.29
N GLY A 236 -2.86 10.75 7.12
CA GLY A 236 -3.04 11.82 8.10
C GLY A 236 -2.00 11.81 9.22
N TRP A 237 -1.66 10.63 9.73
CA TRP A 237 -0.60 10.48 10.73
C TRP A 237 0.79 10.75 10.16
N ALA A 238 1.06 10.33 8.92
CA ALA A 238 2.31 10.67 8.23
C ALA A 238 2.43 12.19 8.05
N ALA A 239 1.35 12.86 7.61
CA ALA A 239 1.31 14.31 7.50
C ALA A 239 1.57 15.02 8.85
N SER A 240 1.00 14.49 9.94
CA SER A 240 1.15 15.06 11.28
C SER A 240 2.55 14.86 11.86
N LEU A 241 3.18 13.71 11.59
CA LEU A 241 4.51 13.37 12.11
C LEU A 241 5.65 13.93 11.25
N GLN A 242 5.43 14.22 9.97
CA GLN A 242 6.49 14.61 9.03
C GLN A 242 7.38 15.76 9.56
N PRO A 243 6.86 16.87 10.11
CA PRO A 243 7.69 18.00 10.53
C PRO A 243 8.69 17.65 11.65
N SER A 244 8.38 16.68 12.51
CA SER A 244 9.22 16.30 13.65
C SER A 244 9.99 14.99 13.44
N TYR A 245 9.42 14.03 12.70
CA TYR A 245 9.97 12.69 12.52
C TYR A 245 10.81 12.56 11.25
N ALA A 246 10.42 13.25 10.17
CA ALA A 246 11.09 13.18 8.88
C ALA A 246 11.07 14.53 8.13
N PRO A 247 11.63 15.60 8.73
CA PRO A 247 11.61 16.94 8.16
C PRO A 247 12.36 17.05 6.82
N GLU A 248 13.29 16.12 6.56
CA GLU A 248 14.13 16.11 5.36
C GLU A 248 13.41 15.62 4.10
N ILE A 249 12.25 14.95 4.23
CA ILE A 249 11.47 14.45 3.10
C ILE A 249 10.90 15.61 2.29
N ASN A 250 11.12 15.59 0.97
CA ASN A 250 10.58 16.57 0.03
C ASN A 250 9.09 16.31 -0.32
N ILE A 251 8.23 16.33 0.69
CA ILE A 251 6.78 16.17 0.52
C ILE A 251 6.16 17.45 -0.06
N LYS A 252 5.34 17.31 -1.10
CA LYS A 252 4.64 18.43 -1.76
C LYS A 252 3.17 18.53 -1.42
N GLY A 253 2.60 17.47 -0.84
CA GLY A 253 1.22 17.49 -0.38
C GLY A 253 0.76 16.16 0.16
N TRP A 254 -0.38 16.21 0.83
CA TRP A 254 -1.12 15.06 1.34
C TRP A 254 -2.56 15.18 0.87
N VAL A 255 -3.10 14.12 0.29
CA VAL A 255 -4.49 14.03 -0.14
C VAL A 255 -5.13 12.89 0.65
N GLN A 256 -6.12 13.21 1.48
CA GLN A 256 -6.83 12.23 2.29
C GLN A 256 -8.35 12.48 2.28
N GLY A 257 -9.13 11.41 2.45
CA GLY A 257 -10.59 11.50 2.57
C GLY A 257 -11.19 10.32 3.31
N GLY A 258 -12.37 10.49 3.91
CA GLY A 258 -12.97 9.46 4.77
C GLY A 258 -12.14 9.16 6.02
N THR A 259 -11.36 10.12 6.49
CA THR A 259 -10.39 9.93 7.58
C THR A 259 -11.07 9.74 8.93
N SER A 260 -10.78 8.64 9.61
CA SER A 260 -11.13 8.41 11.02
C SER A 260 -10.26 9.28 11.95
N ALA A 261 -10.59 10.57 12.05
CA ALA A 261 -9.80 11.54 12.83
C ALA A 261 -10.02 11.44 14.35
N ASN A 262 -11.12 10.83 14.80
CA ASN A 262 -11.44 10.59 16.21
C ASN A 262 -11.91 9.15 16.37
N LEU A 263 -11.06 8.29 16.94
CA LEU A 263 -11.37 6.87 17.11
C LEU A 263 -12.60 6.64 17.99
N THR A 264 -12.79 7.40 19.08
CA THR A 264 -13.99 7.29 19.92
C THR A 264 -15.25 7.66 19.14
N GLY A 265 -15.20 8.75 18.37
CA GLY A 265 -16.30 9.14 17.49
C GLY A 265 -16.59 8.10 16.41
N THR A 266 -15.55 7.48 15.84
CA THR A 266 -15.69 6.38 14.89
C THR A 266 -16.37 5.18 15.51
N VAL A 267 -15.96 4.75 16.72
CA VAL A 267 -16.58 3.62 17.44
C VAL A 267 -18.07 3.87 17.70
N LEU A 268 -18.41 5.06 18.19
CA LEU A 268 -19.82 5.44 18.40
C LEU A 268 -20.64 5.48 17.11
N PHE A 269 -20.00 5.81 15.98
CA PHE A 269 -20.65 5.89 14.67
C PHE A 269 -20.88 4.52 14.02
N ILE A 270 -19.94 3.59 14.19
CA ILE A 270 -20.01 2.25 13.58
C ILE A 270 -20.77 1.25 14.45
N ASP A 271 -21.04 1.56 15.72
CA ASP A 271 -21.82 0.71 16.62
C ASP A 271 -23.19 0.31 16.03
N ASN A 272 -23.57 -0.96 16.19
CA ASN A 272 -24.77 -1.54 15.60
C ASN A 272 -24.89 -1.37 14.07
N THR A 273 -23.77 -1.29 13.36
CA THR A 273 -23.77 -1.25 11.89
C THR A 273 -23.04 -2.45 11.29
N ALA A 274 -23.08 -2.58 9.97
CA ALA A 274 -22.25 -3.54 9.24
C ALA A 274 -20.73 -3.29 9.39
N PHE A 275 -20.31 -2.19 10.01
CA PHE A 275 -18.91 -1.81 10.19
C PHE A 275 -18.42 -1.91 11.65
N SER A 276 -19.25 -2.38 12.58
CA SER A 276 -18.88 -2.57 14.00
C SER A 276 -17.59 -3.37 14.15
N GLU A 277 -17.38 -4.34 13.27
CA GLU A 277 -16.22 -5.21 13.26
C GLU A 277 -14.87 -4.47 13.24
N PHE A 278 -14.77 -3.33 12.56
CA PHE A 278 -13.52 -2.55 12.50
C PHE A 278 -13.01 -2.14 13.90
N PHE A 279 -13.89 -2.06 14.89
CA PHE A 279 -13.47 -1.86 16.27
C PHE A 279 -12.71 -3.05 16.83
N LEU A 280 -13.18 -4.28 16.60
CA LEU A 280 -12.54 -5.50 17.06
C LEU A 280 -11.19 -5.71 16.37
N THR A 281 -11.11 -5.44 15.05
CA THR A 281 -9.84 -5.43 14.31
C THR A 281 -8.89 -4.40 14.90
N ALA A 282 -9.37 -3.19 15.20
CA ALA A 282 -8.55 -2.14 15.78
C ALA A 282 -8.09 -2.48 17.19
N MET A 283 -8.92 -3.13 18.00
CA MET A 283 -8.50 -3.66 19.30
C MET A 283 -7.38 -4.68 19.15
N ALA A 284 -7.56 -5.68 18.28
CA ALA A 284 -6.53 -6.69 18.00
C ALA A 284 -5.21 -6.03 17.56
N GLY A 285 -5.29 -5.05 16.65
CA GLY A 285 -4.14 -4.32 16.13
C GLY A 285 -3.46 -3.43 17.18
N LEU A 286 -4.22 -2.71 18.00
CA LEU A 286 -3.68 -1.86 19.07
C LEU A 286 -2.99 -2.68 20.16
N THR A 287 -3.40 -3.93 20.38
CA THR A 287 -2.75 -4.85 21.33
C THR A 287 -1.50 -5.53 20.77
N LYS A 288 -1.11 -5.28 19.52
CA LYS A 288 0.10 -5.87 18.94
C LYS A 288 1.39 -5.34 19.60
N PRO A 289 2.47 -6.14 19.66
CA PRO A 289 3.74 -5.73 20.26
C PRO A 289 4.38 -4.47 19.66
N SER A 290 4.24 -4.24 18.36
CA SER A 290 4.77 -3.02 17.71
C SER A 290 3.96 -1.75 18.03
N ALA A 291 2.75 -1.92 18.58
CA ALA A 291 1.82 -0.87 18.95
C ALA A 291 1.78 -0.68 20.47
N TYR A 292 0.61 -0.78 21.09
CA TYR A 292 0.37 -0.52 22.52
C TYR A 292 0.12 -1.81 23.30
N GLY A 293 0.62 -2.95 22.80
CA GLY A 293 0.40 -4.24 23.43
C GLY A 293 0.86 -4.33 24.88
N ALA A 294 1.96 -3.65 25.23
CA ALA A 294 2.48 -3.64 26.59
C ALA A 294 1.52 -2.94 27.58
N GLU A 295 0.79 -1.93 27.12
CA GLU A 295 -0.13 -1.15 27.96
C GLU A 295 -1.58 -1.66 27.89
N LEU A 296 -2.02 -2.12 26.71
CA LEU A 296 -3.44 -2.38 26.44
C LEU A 296 -3.83 -3.85 26.60
N THR A 297 -2.93 -4.82 26.42
CA THR A 297 -3.31 -6.24 26.38
C THR A 297 -4.02 -6.69 27.66
N ASP A 298 -3.45 -6.39 28.82
CA ASP A 298 -4.02 -6.78 30.12
C ASP A 298 -5.33 -6.05 30.40
N PHE A 299 -5.39 -4.76 30.07
CA PHE A 299 -6.60 -3.97 30.21
C PHE A 299 -7.75 -4.53 29.34
N ILE A 300 -7.49 -4.76 28.05
CA ILE A 300 -8.47 -5.33 27.12
C ILE A 300 -8.92 -6.72 27.59
N ASN A 301 -7.97 -7.57 28.01
CA ASN A 301 -8.30 -8.89 28.53
C ASN A 301 -9.16 -8.86 29.79
N SER A 302 -9.05 -7.81 30.61
CA SER A 302 -9.85 -7.64 31.83
C SER A 302 -11.28 -7.20 31.58
N ILE A 303 -11.58 -6.59 30.43
CA ILE A 303 -12.91 -6.04 30.10
C ILE A 303 -13.71 -6.88 29.10
N LEU A 304 -13.05 -7.75 28.33
CA LEU A 304 -13.72 -8.58 27.34
C LEU A 304 -14.59 -9.67 27.98
N THR A 305 -15.86 -9.73 27.57
CA THR A 305 -16.75 -10.87 27.81
C THR A 305 -16.23 -12.13 27.07
N PRO A 306 -16.70 -13.34 27.41
CA PRO A 306 -16.34 -14.54 26.65
C PRO A 306 -16.63 -14.42 25.16
N GLU A 307 -17.78 -13.86 24.79
CA GLU A 307 -18.14 -13.59 23.39
C GLU A 307 -17.23 -12.53 22.77
N GLY A 308 -16.98 -11.42 23.46
CA GLY A 308 -16.07 -10.38 22.96
C GLY A 308 -14.66 -10.91 22.69
N ARG A 309 -14.19 -11.84 23.53
CA ARG A 309 -12.90 -12.52 23.34
C ARG A 309 -12.88 -13.42 22.12
N GLU A 310 -13.93 -14.20 21.89
CA GLU A 310 -14.04 -15.04 20.70
C GLU A 310 -14.00 -14.20 19.42
N LYS A 311 -14.76 -13.09 19.39
CA LYS A 311 -14.80 -12.19 18.23
C LYS A 311 -13.50 -11.43 18.01
N ALA A 312 -12.85 -10.97 19.08
CA ALA A 312 -11.53 -10.32 19.00
C ALA A 312 -10.46 -11.28 18.45
N ASN A 313 -10.47 -12.55 18.88
CA ASN A 313 -9.59 -13.57 18.34
C ASN A 313 -9.87 -13.83 16.86
N PHE A 314 -11.14 -13.91 16.47
CA PHE A 314 -11.50 -14.06 15.06
C PHE A 314 -10.97 -12.88 14.22
N ALA A 315 -11.18 -11.64 14.64
CA ALA A 315 -10.68 -10.45 13.94
C ALA A 315 -9.13 -10.38 13.90
N ALA A 316 -8.45 -11.03 14.85
CA ALA A 316 -7.00 -11.14 14.85
C ALA A 316 -6.46 -12.20 13.87
N GLU A 317 -7.30 -13.13 13.41
CA GLU A 317 -6.91 -14.28 12.56
C GLU A 317 -7.45 -14.17 11.12
N ASN A 318 -8.33 -13.21 10.84
CA ASN A 318 -9.02 -13.09 9.57
C ASN A 318 -8.83 -11.71 8.91
N CYS A 319 -9.14 -11.66 7.62
CA CYS A 319 -9.00 -10.45 6.80
C CYS A 319 -10.31 -9.68 6.70
N ALA A 320 -10.22 -8.37 6.45
CA ALA A 320 -11.32 -7.40 6.48
C ALA A 320 -12.63 -7.90 5.85
N VAL A 321 -12.58 -8.51 4.66
CA VAL A 321 -13.80 -9.00 3.98
C VAL A 321 -14.47 -10.14 4.77
N LYS A 322 -13.69 -11.07 5.31
CA LYS A 322 -14.23 -12.18 6.09
C LYS A 322 -14.76 -11.69 7.43
N ASP A 323 -14.08 -10.73 8.05
CA ASP A 323 -14.52 -10.16 9.30
C ASP A 323 -15.84 -9.39 9.13
N LEU A 324 -15.91 -8.53 8.10
CA LEU A 324 -17.12 -7.77 7.76
C LEU A 324 -18.33 -8.67 7.54
N LEU A 325 -18.14 -9.83 6.88
CA LEU A 325 -19.21 -10.81 6.64
C LEU A 325 -19.64 -11.59 7.88
N SER A 326 -18.76 -11.72 8.87
CA SER A 326 -18.99 -12.56 10.06
C SER A 326 -19.67 -11.78 11.20
N PHE A 327 -19.53 -10.45 11.20
CA PHE A 327 -19.84 -9.62 12.37
C PHE A 327 -20.70 -8.40 12.02
N HIS A 328 -21.82 -8.64 11.35
CA HIS A 328 -22.79 -7.60 11.03
C HIS A 328 -23.62 -7.18 12.26
N GLU A 329 -23.78 -5.86 12.44
CA GLU A 329 -24.76 -5.24 13.36
C GLU A 329 -24.56 -5.60 14.84
N ILE A 330 -23.32 -5.84 15.25
CA ILE A 330 -23.00 -6.11 16.66
C ILE A 330 -23.00 -4.79 17.43
N SER A 331 -23.63 -4.80 18.60
CA SER A 331 -23.48 -3.74 19.60
C SER A 331 -22.13 -3.91 20.30
N LEU A 332 -21.24 -2.94 20.10
CA LEU A 332 -19.91 -2.88 20.72
C LEU A 332 -19.96 -2.58 22.22
N PHE A 333 -21.09 -2.07 22.69
CA PHE A 333 -21.33 -1.71 24.09
C PHE A 333 -22.22 -2.73 24.82
N SER A 334 -22.62 -3.81 24.14
CA SER A 334 -23.38 -4.87 24.79
C SER A 334 -22.54 -5.54 25.88
N THR A 335 -23.16 -5.76 27.04
CA THR A 335 -22.59 -6.55 28.14
C THR A 335 -23.20 -7.95 28.21
N ASP A 336 -24.15 -8.24 27.33
CA ASP A 336 -24.79 -9.55 27.22
C ASP A 336 -23.79 -10.64 26.78
#